data_AF-K1SR07-F1
#
_entry.id   AF-K1SR07-F1
#
_cell.length_a   1.000
_cell.length_b   1.000
_cell.length_c   1.000
_cell.angle_alpha   90.00
_cell.angle_beta   90.00
_cell.angle_gamma   90.00
#
_symmetry.space_group_name_H-M   'P 1'
#
loop_
_entity.id
_entity.type
_entity.pdbx_description
1 polymer ?
#
loop_
_entity_poly.entity_id
_entity_poly.type
_entity_poly.pdbx_seq_one_letter_code
_entity_poly.pdbx_strand_id
1 'polypeptide(L)'
;MTVNTNASDVFNADIGRDVDEMINAVKAAIDANDKVDKIKDMMNQAAYSGVSAQENLQTWLEAAQKEADYANDNLQKLYDSYIGNFDEYLSDVNLAITTVGSKGDRLELTETRMSNQQLTVKTLKIKIMRIVNFPISSLIIQQLTLLIRHLYRRQEC
;
A
#
# COMPACT_ATOMS: atom_id res chain seq x y z
N MET A 1 -11.68 7.23 -10.83
CA MET A 1 -11.29 6.32 -9.73
C MET A 1 -9.81 6.52 -9.50
N THR A 2 -9.40 6.82 -8.27
CA THR A 2 -7.98 6.79 -7.92
C THR A 2 -7.62 5.34 -7.61
N VAL A 3 -6.70 4.77 -8.38
CA VAL A 3 -6.18 3.40 -8.17
C VAL A 3 -4.95 3.40 -7.27
N ASN A 4 -4.21 4.50 -7.28
CA ASN A 4 -2.97 4.63 -6.53
C ASN A 4 -3.26 4.68 -5.03
N THR A 5 -2.49 3.89 -4.28
CA THR A 5 -2.30 4.03 -2.84
C THR A 5 -0.91 4.59 -2.61
N ASN A 6 -0.79 5.65 -1.81
CA ASN A 6 0.49 6.23 -1.46
C ASN A 6 1.11 5.47 -0.28
N ALA A 7 2.43 5.56 -0.16
CA ALA A 7 3.13 4.99 1.00
C ALA A 7 2.62 5.58 2.33
N SER A 8 2.28 6.88 2.35
CA SER A 8 1.71 7.56 3.53
C SER A 8 0.31 7.07 3.94
N ASP A 9 -0.38 6.35 3.05
CA ASP A 9 -1.72 5.83 3.32
C ASP A 9 -1.66 4.50 4.10
N VAL A 10 -0.45 3.91 4.22
CA VAL A 10 -0.22 2.58 4.77
C VAL A 10 0.89 2.59 5.82
N PHE A 11 1.97 3.33 5.58
CA PHE A 11 3.06 3.53 6.51
C PHE A 11 2.87 4.86 7.24
N ASN A 12 2.32 4.81 8.45
CA ASN A 12 2.17 5.99 9.31
C ASN A 12 3.40 6.18 10.22
N ALA A 13 3.47 7.34 10.86
CA ALA A 13 4.57 7.68 11.78
C ALA A 13 4.57 6.84 13.07
N ASP A 14 3.44 6.19 13.39
CA ASP A 14 3.31 5.39 14.61
C ASP A 14 4.12 4.09 14.50
N ILE A 15 4.19 3.47 13.32
CA ILE A 15 5.09 2.32 13.06
C ILE A 15 6.54 2.66 13.44
N GLY A 16 7.03 3.82 13.00
CA GLY A 16 8.40 4.25 13.31
C GLY A 16 8.60 4.51 14.80
N ARG A 17 7.61 5.12 15.45
CA ARG A 17 7.63 5.39 16.89
C ARG A 17 7.66 4.09 17.70
N ASP A 18 6.81 3.12 17.38
CA ASP A 18 6.74 1.83 18.07
C ASP A 18 8.06 1.05 17.92
N VAL A 19 8.67 1.07 16.72
CA VAL A 19 10.01 0.49 16.51
C VAL A 19 11.06 1.17 17.39
N ASP A 20 11.09 2.50 17.43
CA ASP A 20 12.06 3.26 18.22
C ASP A 20 11.88 3.04 19.73
N GLU A 21 10.65 3.00 20.22
CA GLU A 21 10.33 2.71 21.61
C GLU A 21 10.78 1.29 22.00
N MET A 22 10.58 0.30 21.13
CA MET A 22 11.08 -1.06 21.35
C MET A 22 12.61 -1.13 21.39
N ILE A 23 13.29 -0.43 20.47
CA ILE A 23 14.75 -0.36 20.44
C ILE A 23 15.28 0.25 21.76
N ASN A 24 14.65 1.30 22.25
CA ASN A 24 15.06 1.95 23.49
C ASN A 24 14.85 1.05 24.70
N ALA A 25 13.75 0.30 24.76
CA ALA A 25 13.50 -0.68 25.81
C ALA A 25 14.53 -1.82 25.80
N VAL A 26 14.87 -2.34 24.61
CA VAL A 26 15.92 -3.37 24.44
C VAL A 26 17.27 -2.86 24.94
N LYS A 27 17.66 -1.65 24.56
CA LYS A 27 18.92 -1.04 25.03
C LYS A 27 18.94 -0.88 26.55
N ALA A 28 17.85 -0.37 27.14
CA ALA A 28 17.75 -0.21 28.58
C ALA A 28 17.88 -1.55 29.33
N ALA A 29 17.26 -2.61 28.81
CA ALA A 29 17.38 -3.96 29.36
C ALA A 29 18.82 -4.49 29.25
N ILE A 30 19.49 -4.33 28.10
CA ILE A 30 20.89 -4.72 27.92
C ILE A 30 21.77 -3.97 28.91
N ASP A 31 21.66 -2.65 28.98
CA ASP A 31 22.48 -1.82 29.86
C ASP A 31 22.31 -2.19 31.34
N ALA A 32 21.08 -2.53 31.77
CA ALA A 32 20.80 -2.95 33.14
C ALA A 32 21.39 -4.33 33.45
N ASN A 33 21.30 -5.29 32.52
CA ASN A 33 21.92 -6.61 32.70
C ASN A 33 23.47 -6.51 32.67
N ASP A 34 24.04 -5.68 31.80
CA ASP A 34 25.48 -5.40 31.75
C ASP A 34 25.99 -4.83 33.08
N LYS A 35 25.21 -3.99 33.76
CA LYS A 35 25.57 -3.50 35.12
C LYS A 35 25.62 -4.65 36.13
N VAL A 36 24.64 -5.54 36.10
CA VAL A 36 24.59 -6.72 36.99
C VAL A 36 25.83 -7.59 36.76
N ASP A 37 26.16 -7.87 35.51
CA ASP A 37 27.32 -8.70 35.17
C ASP A 37 28.64 -8.04 35.55
N LYS A 38 28.80 -6.73 35.32
CA LYS A 38 29.97 -5.97 35.80
C LYS A 38 30.14 -6.05 37.31
N ILE A 39 29.06 -5.96 38.09
CA ILE A 39 29.14 -6.05 39.55
C ILE A 39 29.55 -7.47 39.96
N LYS A 40 28.99 -8.52 39.34
CA LYS A 40 29.42 -9.91 39.58
C LYS A 40 30.89 -10.13 39.25
N ASP A 41 31.36 -9.56 38.14
CA ASP A 41 32.77 -9.60 37.75
C ASP A 41 33.66 -8.89 38.76
N MET A 42 33.24 -7.74 39.29
CA MET A 42 33.97 -7.03 40.35
C MET A 42 34.05 -7.86 41.64
N MET A 43 32.99 -8.57 42.02
CA MET A 43 32.98 -9.45 43.20
C MET A 43 34.00 -10.59 43.09
N ASN A 44 34.28 -11.06 41.88
CA ASN A 44 35.25 -12.13 41.62
C ASN A 44 36.72 -11.64 41.58
N GLN A 45 36.96 -10.33 41.54
CA GLN A 45 38.31 -9.78 41.48
C GLN A 45 38.98 -9.75 42.86
N ALA A 46 40.24 -10.16 42.93
CA ALA A 46 41.02 -10.18 44.18
C ALA A 46 41.08 -8.82 44.89
N ALA A 47 41.04 -7.72 44.13
CA ALA A 47 41.03 -6.35 44.65
C ALA A 47 39.82 -6.03 45.55
N TYR A 48 38.72 -6.76 45.39
CA TYR A 48 37.48 -6.57 46.15
C TYR A 48 37.18 -7.72 47.11
N SER A 49 38.16 -8.57 47.43
CA SER A 49 37.99 -9.73 48.33
C SER A 49 37.75 -9.39 49.81
N GLY A 50 37.94 -8.12 50.20
CA GLY A 50 37.72 -7.68 51.59
C GLY A 50 36.24 -7.70 51.97
N VAL A 51 35.94 -8.08 53.22
CA VAL A 51 34.56 -8.25 53.74
C VAL A 51 33.69 -7.01 53.50
N SER A 52 34.17 -5.82 53.86
CA SER A 52 33.42 -4.58 53.67
C SER A 52 33.18 -4.23 52.19
N ALA A 53 34.12 -4.60 51.29
CA ALA A 53 33.94 -4.39 49.84
C ALA A 53 32.87 -5.33 49.27
N GLN A 54 32.86 -6.60 49.72
CA GLN A 54 31.85 -7.59 49.33
C GLN A 54 30.45 -7.21 49.81
N GLU A 55 30.29 -6.71 51.05
CA GLU A 55 29.00 -6.24 51.56
C GLU A 55 28.43 -5.07 50.74
N ASN A 56 29.28 -4.12 50.37
CA ASN A 56 28.87 -2.99 49.51
C ASN A 56 28.51 -3.46 48.10
N LEU A 57 29.31 -4.36 47.50
CA LEU A 57 29.04 -4.93 46.18
C LEU A 57 27.75 -5.75 46.16
N GLN A 58 27.46 -6.50 47.24
CA GLN A 58 26.21 -7.24 47.39
C GLN A 58 25.00 -6.29 47.40
N THR A 59 25.10 -5.18 48.14
CA THR A 59 24.04 -4.15 48.16
C THR A 59 23.82 -3.54 46.77
N TRP A 60 24.89 -3.25 46.03
CA TRP A 60 24.79 -2.73 44.68
C TRP A 60 24.27 -3.77 43.69
N LEU A 61 24.61 -5.04 43.87
CA LEU A 61 24.11 -6.14 43.05
C LEU A 61 22.60 -6.29 43.21
N GLU A 62 22.08 -6.24 44.43
CA GLU A 62 20.63 -6.30 44.69
C GLU A 62 19.88 -5.13 44.06
N ALA A 63 20.44 -3.92 44.15
CA ALA A 63 19.87 -2.74 43.49
C ALA A 63 19.91 -2.84 41.97
N ALA A 64 21.02 -3.29 41.39
CA ALA A 64 21.19 -3.48 39.95
C ALA A 64 20.29 -4.60 39.41
N GLN A 65 20.13 -5.69 40.16
CA GLN A 65 19.22 -6.78 39.79
C GLN A 65 17.78 -6.28 39.74
N LYS A 66 17.36 -5.47 40.73
CA LYS A 66 16.04 -4.85 40.73
C LYS A 66 15.84 -3.91 39.54
N GLU A 67 16.85 -3.13 39.17
CA GLU A 67 16.84 -2.28 37.95
C GLU A 67 16.68 -3.14 36.68
N ALA A 68 17.44 -4.23 36.56
CA ALA A 68 17.36 -5.16 35.44
C ALA A 68 15.99 -5.85 35.35
N ASP A 69 15.43 -6.28 36.48
CA ASP A 69 14.12 -6.91 36.55
C ASP A 69 13.02 -5.94 36.05
N TYR A 70 13.07 -4.67 36.46
CA TYR A 70 12.14 -3.65 35.96
C TYR A 70 12.32 -3.36 34.46
N ALA A 71 13.55 -3.28 33.98
CA ALA A 71 13.84 -3.05 32.56
C ALA A 71 13.34 -4.23 31.71
N ASN A 72 13.55 -5.46 32.16
CA ASN A 72 13.08 -6.68 31.50
C ASN A 72 11.55 -6.81 31.53
N ASP A 73 10.90 -6.49 32.65
CA ASP A 73 9.43 -6.47 32.76
C ASP A 73 8.81 -5.42 31.83
N ASN A 74 9.39 -4.21 31.77
CA ASN A 74 8.95 -3.17 30.86
C ASN A 74 9.13 -3.58 29.39
N LEU A 75 10.28 -4.16 29.05
CA LEU A 75 10.55 -4.72 27.73
C LEU A 75 9.50 -5.75 27.35
N GLN A 76 9.20 -6.71 28.23
CA GLN A 76 8.22 -7.76 27.97
C GLN A 76 6.83 -7.17 27.70
N LYS A 77 6.39 -6.22 28.52
CA LYS A 77 5.10 -5.54 28.34
C LYS A 77 5.01 -4.78 27.03
N LEU A 78 6.07 -4.06 26.65
CA LEU A 78 6.12 -3.35 25.37
C LEU A 78 6.09 -4.33 24.20
N TYR A 79 6.83 -5.43 24.30
CA TYR A 79 6.84 -6.47 23.27
C TYR A 79 5.45 -7.10 23.08
N ASP A 80 4.77 -7.45 24.17
CA ASP A 80 3.42 -8.01 24.15
C ASP A 80 2.40 -7.03 23.53
N SER A 81 2.53 -5.73 23.83
CA SER A 81 1.67 -4.70 23.25
C SER A 81 1.93 -4.52 21.76
N TYR A 82 3.19 -4.47 21.35
CA TYR A 82 3.55 -4.12 19.98
C TYR A 82 3.34 -5.25 18.99
N ILE A 83 3.37 -6.52 19.41
CA ILE A 83 2.92 -7.63 18.54
C ILE A 83 1.52 -7.34 18.00
N GLY A 84 0.60 -6.92 18.87
CA GLY A 84 -0.77 -6.55 18.47
C GLY A 84 -0.79 -5.38 17.49
N ASN A 85 -0.03 -4.31 17.79
CA ASN A 85 0.05 -3.15 16.91
C ASN A 85 0.62 -3.51 15.51
N PHE A 86 1.66 -4.34 15.45
CA PHE A 86 2.25 -4.79 14.18
C PHE A 86 1.30 -5.68 13.36
N ASP A 87 0.47 -6.49 14.02
CA ASP A 87 -0.59 -7.25 13.35
C ASP A 87 -1.65 -6.32 12.72
N GLU A 88 -2.01 -5.23 13.42
CA GLU A 88 -2.89 -4.19 12.88
C GLU A 88 -2.26 -3.47 11.68
N TYR A 89 -0.99 -3.07 11.78
CA TYR A 89 -0.27 -2.45 10.66
C TYR A 89 -0.20 -3.37 9.44
N LEU A 90 0.02 -4.67 9.65
CA LEU A 90 0.00 -5.66 8.58
C LEU A 90 -1.39 -5.82 7.97
N SER A 91 -2.44 -5.76 8.78
CA SER A 91 -3.84 -5.78 8.32
C SER A 91 -4.14 -4.58 7.41
N ASP A 92 -3.69 -3.38 7.78
CA ASP A 92 -3.85 -2.17 6.97
C ASP A 92 -3.14 -2.28 5.61
N VAL A 93 -1.91 -2.81 5.61
CA VAL A 93 -1.16 -3.11 4.37
C VAL A 93 -1.94 -4.09 3.49
N ASN A 94 -2.45 -5.18 4.06
CA ASN A 94 -3.19 -6.19 3.32
C ASN A 94 -4.51 -5.66 2.75
N LEU A 95 -5.21 -4.80 3.50
CA LEU A 95 -6.43 -4.15 3.05
C LEU A 95 -6.13 -3.18 1.90
N ALA A 96 -5.04 -2.43 1.98
CA ALA A 96 -4.59 -1.54 0.93
C ALA A 96 -4.27 -2.31 -0.36
N ILE A 97 -3.52 -3.42 -0.27
CA ILE A 97 -3.19 -4.30 -1.40
C ILE A 97 -4.48 -4.82 -2.06
N THR A 98 -5.40 -5.36 -1.26
CA THR A 98 -6.68 -5.89 -1.74
C THR A 98 -7.52 -4.82 -2.42
N THR A 99 -7.52 -3.61 -1.85
CA THR A 99 -8.26 -2.46 -2.37
C THR A 99 -7.70 -1.99 -3.71
N VAL A 100 -6.37 -1.92 -3.88
CA VAL A 100 -5.75 -1.56 -5.15
C VAL A 100 -6.02 -2.62 -6.21
N GLY A 101 -5.87 -3.91 -5.87
CA GLY A 101 -6.14 -5.02 -6.78
C GLY A 101 -7.56 -4.98 -7.32
N SER A 102 -8.56 -4.90 -6.44
CA SER A 102 -9.98 -4.84 -6.83
C SER A 102 -10.33 -3.61 -7.68
N LYS A 103 -9.66 -2.47 -7.46
CA LYS A 103 -9.82 -1.28 -8.32
C LYS A 103 -9.19 -1.49 -9.69
N GLY A 104 -8.07 -2.21 -9.76
CA GLY A 104 -7.41 -2.64 -11.00
C GLY A 104 -8.36 -3.48 -11.87
N ASP A 105 -8.93 -4.54 -11.30
CA ASP A 105 -9.88 -5.42 -12.01
C ASP A 105 -11.08 -4.63 -12.55
N ARG A 106 -11.62 -3.72 -11.73
CA ARG A 106 -12.74 -2.85 -12.14
C ARG A 106 -12.37 -1.88 -13.26
N LEU A 107 -11.12 -1.41 -13.28
CA LEU A 107 -10.63 -0.53 -14.33
C LEU A 107 -10.50 -1.31 -15.65
N GLU A 108 -9.93 -2.51 -15.62
CA GLU A 108 -9.80 -3.39 -16.79
C GLU A 108 -11.16 -3.75 -17.39
N LEU A 109 -12.14 -4.09 -16.54
CA LEU A 109 -13.52 -4.34 -16.99
C LEU A 109 -14.16 -3.11 -17.62
N THR A 110 -13.91 -1.93 -17.05
CA THR A 110 -14.39 -0.65 -17.61
C THR A 110 -13.75 -0.36 -18.97
N GLU A 111 -12.45 -0.58 -19.11
CA GLU A 111 -11.70 -0.39 -20.35
C GLU A 111 -12.21 -1.32 -21.46
N THR A 112 -12.43 -2.59 -21.15
CA THR A 112 -12.99 -3.58 -22.08
C THR A 112 -14.39 -3.16 -22.55
N ARG A 113 -15.26 -2.74 -21.62
CA ARG A 113 -16.61 -2.26 -21.95
C ARG A 113 -16.55 -1.00 -22.82
N MET A 114 -15.68 -0.05 -22.50
CA MET A 114 -15.53 1.19 -23.26
C MET A 114 -15.02 0.91 -24.68
N SER A 115 -14.04 0.03 -24.84
CA SER A 115 -13.52 -0.40 -26.14
C SER A 115 -14.62 -1.03 -27.00
N ASN A 116 -15.40 -1.95 -26.43
CA ASN A 116 -16.53 -2.59 -27.11
C ASN A 116 -17.62 -1.59 -27.51
N GLN A 117 -17.94 -0.63 -26.63
CA GLN A 117 -18.88 0.45 -26.94
C GLN A 117 -18.35 1.34 -28.06
N GLN A 118 -17.07 1.69 -28.06
CA GLN A 118 -16.46 2.50 -29.11
C GLN A 118 -16.52 1.80 -30.47
N LEU A 119 -16.23 0.50 -30.53
CA LEU A 119 -16.37 -0.32 -31.74
C LEU A 119 -17.83 -0.36 -32.23
N THR A 120 -18.78 -0.53 -31.31
CA THR A 120 -20.21 -0.54 -31.61
C THR A 120 -20.66 0.79 -32.19
N VAL A 121 -20.27 1.92 -31.58
CA VAL A 121 -20.59 3.27 -32.06
C VAL A 121 -19.98 3.52 -33.44
N LYS A 122 -18.71 3.15 -33.67
CA LYS A 122 -18.07 3.25 -34.99
C LYS A 122 -18.84 2.45 -36.04
N THR A 123 -19.25 1.23 -35.71
CA THR A 123 -20.03 0.36 -36.61
C THR A 123 -21.41 0.93 -36.92
N LEU A 124 -22.12 1.42 -35.89
CA LEU A 124 -23.42 2.07 -36.06
C LEU A 124 -23.31 3.31 -36.96
N LYS A 125 -22.28 4.14 -36.75
CA LYS A 125 -22.01 5.31 -37.60
C LYS A 125 -21.78 4.92 -39.06
N ILE A 126 -20.99 3.87 -39.33
CA ILE A 126 -20.76 3.36 -40.69
C ILE A 126 -22.07 2.86 -41.32
N LYS A 127 -22.88 2.10 -40.56
CA LYS A 127 -24.17 1.60 -41.04
C LYS A 127 -25.12 2.75 -41.41
N ILE A 128 -25.26 3.74 -40.52
CA ILE A 128 -26.11 4.91 -40.76
C ILE A 128 -25.62 5.68 -41.99
N MET A 129 -24.30 5.91 -42.11
CA MET A 129 -23.73 6.64 -43.25
C MET A 129 -24.01 5.93 -44.59
N ARG A 130 -23.91 4.59 -44.63
CA ARG A 130 -24.29 3.81 -45.83
C ARG A 130 -25.78 3.92 -46.14
N ILE A 131 -26.64 3.77 -45.14
CA ILE A 131 -28.10 3.83 -45.29
C ILE A 131 -28.55 5.19 -45.79
N VAL A 132 -27.94 6.28 -45.34
CA VAL A 132 -28.30 7.65 -45.78
C VAL A 132 -27.73 7.96 -47.16
N ASN A 133 -26.50 7.55 -47.47
CA ASN A 133 -25.89 7.84 -48.77
C ASN A 133 -26.49 7.03 -49.93
N PHE A 134 -26.95 5.80 -49.67
CA PHE A 134 -27.56 4.95 -50.70
C PHE A 134 -28.79 5.59 -51.40
N PRO A 135 -29.82 6.08 -50.68
CA PRO A 135 -30.97 6.73 -51.30
C PRO A 135 -30.63 8.08 -51.95
N ILE A 136 -29.64 8.83 -51.42
CA ILE A 136 -29.18 10.07 -52.06
C ILE A 136 -28.54 9.75 -53.42
N SER A 137 -27.69 8.74 -53.48
CA SER A 137 -27.05 8.31 -54.73
C SER A 137 -28.09 7.81 -55.74
N SER A 138 -29.10 7.05 -55.32
CA SER A 138 -30.15 6.58 -56.23
C SER A 138 -31.00 7.73 -56.78
N LEU A 139 -31.33 8.73 -55.95
CA LEU A 139 -32.07 9.91 -56.36
C LEU A 139 -31.30 10.75 -57.39
N ILE A 140 -29.99 10.94 -57.18
CA ILE A 140 -29.11 11.65 -58.12
C ILE A 140 -29.07 10.93 -59.48
N ILE A 141 -28.92 9.60 -59.49
CA ILE A 141 -28.92 8.80 -60.71
C ILE A 141 -30.26 8.92 -61.45
N GLN A 142 -31.38 8.86 -60.72
CA GLN A 142 -32.72 8.98 -61.30
C GLN A 142 -32.94 10.37 -61.93
N GLN A 143 -32.50 11.43 -61.25
CA GLN A 143 -32.58 12.80 -61.76
C GLN A 143 -31.68 13.01 -63.00
N LEU A 144 -30.45 12.51 -62.98
CA LEU A 144 -29.55 12.55 -64.14
C LEU A 144 -30.15 11.81 -65.34
N THR A 145 -30.75 10.63 -65.12
CA THR A 145 -31.38 9.85 -66.18
C THR A 145 -32.57 10.58 -66.79
N LEU A 146 -33.41 11.23 -65.96
CA LEU A 146 -34.51 12.06 -66.41
C LEU A 146 -34.03 13.27 -67.22
N LEU A 147 -32.97 13.93 -66.75
CA LEU A 147 -32.38 15.08 -67.42
C LEU A 147 -31.79 14.68 -68.78
N ILE A 148 -31.08 13.56 -68.86
CA ILE A 148 -30.57 13.00 -70.13
C ILE A 148 -31.72 12.69 -71.09
N ARG A 149 -32.81 12.04 -70.62
CA ARG A 149 -33.99 11.80 -71.46
C ARG A 149 -34.63 13.10 -71.95
N HIS A 150 -34.69 14.15 -71.13
CA HIS A 150 -35.20 15.45 -71.54
C HIS A 150 -34.31 16.15 -72.56
N LEU A 151 -32.98 16.04 -72.43
CA LEU A 151 -32.03 16.57 -73.40
C LEU A 151 -32.12 15.84 -74.75
N TYR A 152 -32.22 14.50 -74.73
CA TYR A 152 -32.38 13.71 -75.95
C TYR A 152 -33.69 14.02 -76.68
N ARG A 153 -34.80 14.17 -75.96
CA ARG A 153 -36.10 14.53 -76.54
C ARG A 153 -36.15 15.93 -77.15
N ARG A 154 -35.23 16.83 -76.78
CA ARG A 154 -35.10 18.17 -77.39
C ARG A 154 -34.27 18.16 -78.68
N GLN A 155 -33.53 17.10 -78.98
CA GLN A 155 -32.77 16.97 -80.23
C GLN A 155 -33.56 16.26 -81.35
N GLU A 156 -34.70 15.64 -81.03
CA GLU A 156 -35.59 14.96 -81.98
C GLU A 156 -36.80 15.83 -82.43
N CYS A 157 -36.83 17.12 -82.08
CA CYS A 157 -37.79 18.12 -82.59
C CYS A 157 -37.09 19.15 -83.48
#